data_AF-A0A6M2EAQ7-F1
#
_entry.id   AF-A0A6M2EAQ7-F1
#
_cell.length_a   1.000
_cell.length_b   1.000
_cell.length_c   1.000
_cell.angle_alpha   90.00
_cell.angle_beta   90.00
_cell.angle_gamma   90.00
#
_symmetry.space_group_name_H-M   'P 1'
#
loop_
_entity.id
_entity.type
_entity.pdbx_description
1 polymer ?
#
loop_
_entity_poly.entity_id
_entity_poly.type
_entity_poly.pdbx_seq_one_letter_code
_entity_poly.pdbx_strand_id
1 'polypeptide(L)'
;MAKQQPLQQPSRPWGTLEELLLACAVNRHGTDSWDSIAMEVSNRTSTLSSLTSQNCIDKFDDLKRRFGFPTELQNDTASLLVDELRKLRVDELRREVHQRDVSIV
;
A
#
# COMPACT_ATOMS: atom_id res chain seq x y z
N MET A 1 -2.35 -35.36 -2.62
CA MET A 1 -2.35 -34.50 -1.41
C MET A 1 -1.70 -33.17 -1.79
N ALA A 2 -2.28 -32.07 -1.35
CA ALA A 2 -2.29 -30.75 -2.01
C ALA A 2 -0.97 -30.31 -2.65
N LYS A 3 -0.98 -30.13 -3.98
CA LYS A 3 0.08 -29.43 -4.70
C LYS A 3 0.03 -27.98 -4.23
N GLN A 4 0.99 -27.58 -3.40
CA GLN A 4 1.26 -26.17 -3.14
C GLN A 4 1.59 -25.53 -4.48
N GLN A 5 0.61 -24.84 -5.03
CA GLN A 5 0.80 -23.99 -6.18
C GLN A 5 1.63 -22.80 -5.68
N PRO A 6 2.86 -22.56 -6.20
CA PRO A 6 3.49 -21.29 -5.97
C PRO A 6 2.55 -20.26 -6.60
N LEU A 7 1.94 -19.42 -5.77
CA LEU A 7 1.14 -18.29 -6.22
C LEU A 7 2.05 -17.45 -7.11
N GLN A 8 1.89 -17.59 -8.42
CA GLN A 8 2.50 -16.70 -9.37
C GLN A 8 2.04 -15.28 -9.01
N GLN A 9 2.97 -14.41 -8.64
CA GLN A 9 2.73 -12.97 -8.72
C GLN A 9 3.80 -12.39 -9.64
N PRO A 10 3.53 -12.35 -10.96
CA PRO A 10 4.44 -11.72 -11.91
C PRO A 10 4.58 -10.24 -11.55
N SER A 11 5.83 -9.79 -11.37
CA SER A 11 6.27 -8.41 -11.08
C SER A 11 5.55 -7.73 -9.91
N ARG A 12 6.15 -7.77 -8.71
CA ARG A 12 5.67 -6.96 -7.57
C ARG A 12 6.40 -5.61 -7.52
N PRO A 13 5.77 -4.49 -7.93
CA PRO A 13 6.23 -3.18 -7.51
C PRO A 13 5.52 -2.70 -6.23
N TRP A 14 4.25 -3.02 -5.98
CA TRP A 14 3.49 -2.45 -4.85
C TRP A 14 2.76 -3.50 -4.00
N GLY A 15 3.16 -3.66 -2.74
CA GLY A 15 2.44 -4.41 -1.72
C GLY A 15 1.53 -3.54 -0.83
N THR A 16 0.75 -4.18 0.05
CA THR A 16 -0.17 -3.51 0.99
C THR A 16 0.53 -2.46 1.86
N LEU A 17 1.78 -2.71 2.25
CA LEU A 17 2.57 -1.76 3.04
C LEU A 17 2.93 -0.53 2.22
N GLU A 18 3.45 -0.72 1.00
CA GLU A 18 3.76 0.38 0.08
C GLU A 18 2.51 1.21 -0.24
N GLU A 19 1.37 0.56 -0.50
CA GLU A 19 0.07 1.21 -0.71
C GLU A 19 -0.34 2.06 0.51
N LEU A 20 -0.19 1.52 1.74
CA LEU A 20 -0.47 2.24 2.98
C LEU A 20 0.45 3.45 3.17
N LEU A 21 1.74 3.30 2.86
CA LEU A 21 2.72 4.37 2.95
C LEU A 21 2.38 5.51 1.97
N LEU A 22 1.99 5.18 0.75
CA LEU A 22 1.55 6.16 -0.24
C LEU A 22 0.31 6.92 0.25
N ALA A 23 -0.73 6.21 0.71
CA ALA A 23 -1.94 6.86 1.21
C ALA A 23 -1.63 7.76 2.43
N CYS A 24 -0.73 7.34 3.32
CA CYS A 24 -0.29 8.12 4.48
C CYS A 24 0.47 9.39 4.06
N ALA A 25 1.40 9.25 3.11
CA ALA A 25 2.17 10.38 2.58
C ALA A 25 1.26 11.39 1.87
N VAL A 26 0.30 10.95 1.06
CA VAL A 26 -0.71 11.82 0.43
C VAL A 26 -1.60 12.47 1.48
N ASN A 27 -2.05 11.74 2.51
CA ASN A 27 -2.85 12.30 3.59
C ASN A 27 -2.09 13.39 4.40
N ARG A 28 -0.76 13.30 4.47
CA ARG A 28 0.09 14.26 5.19
C ARG A 28 0.48 15.47 4.34
N HIS A 29 0.86 15.24 3.09
CA HIS A 29 1.40 16.26 2.19
C HIS A 29 0.37 16.84 1.22
N GLY A 30 -0.83 16.26 1.15
CA GLY A 30 -1.81 16.58 0.11
C GLY A 30 -1.35 16.11 -1.27
N THR A 31 -1.93 16.67 -2.32
CA THR A 31 -1.54 16.39 -3.72
C THR A 31 -0.66 17.49 -4.33
N ASP A 32 -0.14 18.39 -3.49
CA ASP A 32 0.65 19.54 -3.91
C ASP A 32 2.14 19.23 -4.12
N SER A 33 2.64 18.09 -3.62
CA SER A 33 4.07 17.77 -3.63
C SER A 33 4.36 16.28 -3.81
N TRP A 34 4.02 15.75 -4.99
CA TRP A 34 4.24 14.35 -5.35
C TRP A 34 5.71 13.90 -5.32
N ASP A 35 6.66 14.80 -5.57
CA ASP A 35 8.10 14.49 -5.41
C ASP A 35 8.49 14.21 -3.96
N SER A 36 7.92 14.96 -3.01
CA SER A 36 8.14 14.71 -1.57
C SER A 36 7.51 13.38 -1.14
N ILE A 37 6.32 13.07 -1.68
CA ILE A 37 5.61 11.81 -1.45
C ILE A 37 6.43 10.63 -2.01
N ALA A 38 6.91 10.73 -3.25
CA ALA A 38 7.72 9.68 -3.88
C ALA A 38 9.01 9.43 -3.09
N MET A 39 9.67 10.49 -2.62
CA MET A 39 10.87 10.38 -1.79
C MET A 39 10.58 9.74 -0.41
N GLU A 40 9.47 10.10 0.25
CA GLU A 40 9.08 9.48 1.51
C GLU A 40 8.75 7.99 1.35
N VAL A 41 7.98 7.63 0.32
CA VAL A 41 7.60 6.23 0.05
C VAL A 41 8.83 5.41 -0.35
N SER A 42 9.71 5.95 -1.19
CA SER A 42 10.97 5.30 -1.59
C SER A 42 11.90 5.08 -0.39
N ASN A 43 12.06 6.06 0.49
CA ASN A 43 12.92 5.94 1.67
C ASN A 43 12.42 4.88 2.67
N ARG A 44 11.10 4.64 2.71
CA ARG A 44 10.47 3.64 3.58
C ARG A 44 10.30 2.27 2.90
N THR A 45 10.60 2.18 1.61
CA THR A 45 10.39 0.98 0.80
C THR A 45 11.69 0.56 0.13
N SER A 46 12.33 -0.49 0.65
CA SER A 46 13.56 -1.03 0.03
C SER A 46 13.32 -1.74 -1.31
N THR A 47 12.07 -2.07 -1.64
CA THR A 47 11.68 -2.78 -2.88
C THR A 47 11.39 -1.83 -4.05
N LEU A 48 11.24 -0.52 -3.81
CA LEU A 48 10.83 0.49 -4.79
C LEU A 48 11.92 1.57 -4.98
N SER A 49 13.14 1.13 -5.29
CA SER A 49 14.32 2.02 -5.37
C SER A 49 14.26 3.09 -6.47
N SER A 50 13.28 3.03 -7.37
CA SER A 50 13.14 3.96 -8.50
C SER A 50 11.72 4.51 -8.65
N LEU A 51 11.06 4.79 -7.52
CA LEU A 51 9.72 5.35 -7.52
C LEU A 51 9.71 6.79 -8.04
N THR A 52 8.91 7.04 -9.07
CA THR A 52 8.68 8.39 -9.59
C THR A 52 7.39 8.98 -9.04
N SER A 53 7.29 10.32 -9.03
CA SER A 53 6.06 11.06 -8.72
C SER A 53 4.87 10.53 -9.53
N GLN A 54 5.10 10.22 -10.81
CA GLN A 54 4.07 9.67 -11.69
C GLN A 54 3.58 8.28 -11.26
N ASN A 55 4.46 7.42 -10.75
CA ASN A 55 4.05 6.10 -10.25
C ASN A 55 3.20 6.23 -8.98
N CYS A 56 3.50 7.21 -8.12
CA CYS A 56 2.70 7.50 -6.94
C CYS A 56 1.29 7.98 -7.33
N ILE A 57 1.20 8.86 -8.35
CA ILE A 57 -0.08 9.36 -8.86
C ILE A 57 -0.91 8.23 -9.44
N ASP A 58 -0.34 7.44 -10.36
CA ASP A 58 -1.05 6.33 -11.01
C ASP A 58 -1.54 5.30 -9.98
N LYS A 59 -0.68 4.99 -9.01
CA LYS A 59 -1.04 4.05 -7.94
C LYS A 59 -2.10 4.60 -6.99
N PHE A 60 -2.06 5.89 -6.67
CA PHE A 60 -3.09 6.51 -5.84
C PHE A 60 -4.45 6.53 -6.56
N ASP A 61 -4.46 6.74 -7.87
CA ASP A 61 -5.68 6.65 -8.67
C ASP A 61 -6.24 5.23 -8.74
N ASP A 62 -5.37 4.23 -8.90
CA ASP A 62 -5.72 2.81 -8.78
C ASP A 62 -6.35 2.49 -7.42
N LEU A 63 -5.77 2.98 -6.32
CA LEU A 63 -6.33 2.81 -4.98
C LEU A 63 -7.72 3.43 -4.84
N LYS A 64 -7.91 4.68 -5.30
CA LYS A 64 -9.24 5.32 -5.30
C LYS A 64 -10.26 4.49 -6.06
N ARG A 65 -9.91 3.98 -7.25
CA ARG A 65 -10.79 3.12 -8.06
C ARG A 65 -11.11 1.80 -7.37
N ARG A 66 -10.10 1.16 -6.75
CA ARG A 66 -10.25 -0.12 -6.05
C ARG A 66 -11.20 -0.03 -4.85
N PHE A 67 -11.16 1.07 -4.11
CA PHE A 67 -12.03 1.29 -2.94
C PHE A 67 -13.29 2.11 -3.25
N GLY A 68 -13.46 2.59 -4.49
CA GLY A 68 -14.66 3.31 -4.94
C GLY A 68 -14.78 4.73 -4.41
N PHE A 69 -13.67 5.39 -4.06
CA PHE A 69 -13.70 6.75 -3.53
C PHE A 69 -13.70 7.82 -4.65
N PRO A 70 -14.53 8.86 -4.53
CA PRO A 70 -14.56 9.95 -5.50
C PRO A 70 -13.29 10.83 -5.42
N THR A 71 -12.83 11.30 -6.59
CA THR A 71 -11.62 12.14 -6.71
C THR A 71 -11.81 13.55 -6.12
N GLU A 72 -13.04 14.02 -5.94
CA GLU A 72 -13.35 15.41 -5.53
C GLU A 72 -12.94 15.74 -4.08
N LEU A 73 -12.80 14.74 -3.20
CA LEU A 73 -12.52 14.90 -1.76
C LEU A 73 -11.17 14.29 -1.38
N GLN A 74 -10.09 14.79 -1.98
CA GLN A 74 -8.76 14.14 -1.95
C GLN A 74 -8.21 13.90 -0.53
N ASN A 75 -8.36 14.86 0.40
CA ASN A 75 -7.87 14.70 1.77
C ASN A 75 -8.67 13.66 2.56
N ASP A 76 -10.01 13.71 2.47
CA ASP A 76 -10.88 12.74 3.13
C ASP A 76 -10.72 11.34 2.50
N THR A 77 -10.59 11.26 1.18
CA THR A 77 -10.30 10.03 0.45
C THR A 77 -8.96 9.42 0.85
N ALA A 78 -7.91 10.22 1.02
CA ALA A 78 -6.62 9.73 1.49
C ALA A 78 -6.71 9.17 2.92
N SER A 79 -7.45 9.86 3.80
CA SER A 79 -7.69 9.41 5.18
C SER A 79 -8.45 8.08 5.22
N LEU A 80 -9.51 7.94 4.43
CA LEU A 80 -10.29 6.70 4.32
C LEU A 80 -9.47 5.54 3.74
N LEU A 81 -8.66 5.82 2.72
CA LEU A 81 -7.72 4.84 2.16
C LEU A 81 -6.70 4.38 3.21
N VAL A 82 -6.17 5.29 4.03
CA VAL A 82 -5.26 4.94 5.13
C VAL A 82 -5.92 4.00 6.13
N ASP A 83 -7.18 4.23 6.50
CA ASP A 83 -7.89 3.36 7.45
C ASP A 83 -8.11 1.95 6.90
N GLU A 84 -8.62 1.86 5.67
CA GLU A 84 -8.84 0.57 5.00
C GLU A 84 -7.54 -0.22 4.78
N LEU A 85 -6.48 0.44 4.30
CA LEU A 85 -5.18 -0.19 4.10
C LEU A 85 -4.53 -0.60 5.43
N ARG A 86 -4.70 0.20 6.50
CA ARG A 86 -4.24 -0.15 7.85
C ARG A 86 -4.93 -1.42 8.33
N LYS A 87 -6.25 -1.50 8.17
CA LYS A 87 -7.03 -2.68 8.58
C LYS A 87 -6.57 -3.93 7.83
N LEU A 88 -6.37 -3.82 6.51
CA LEU A 88 -5.88 -4.92 5.69
C LEU A 88 -4.48 -5.37 6.14
N ARG A 89 -3.56 -4.42 6.34
CA ARG A 89 -2.20 -4.74 6.78
C ARG A 89 -2.17 -5.38 8.16
N VAL A 90 -3.02 -4.92 9.08
CA VAL A 90 -3.15 -5.51 10.41
C VAL A 90 -3.73 -6.93 10.34
N ASP A 91 -4.69 -7.19 9.47
CA ASP A 91 -5.24 -8.55 9.27
C ASP A 91 -4.17 -9.51 8.71
N GLU A 92 -3.41 -9.08 7.70
CA GLU A 92 -2.26 -9.83 7.18
C GLU A 92 -1.25 -10.16 8.28
N LEU A 93 -0.82 -9.15 9.04
CA LEU A 93 0.12 -9.32 10.14
C LEU A 93 -0.42 -10.24 11.23
N ARG A 94 -1.70 -10.14 11.58
CA ARG A 94 -2.35 -11.04 12.55
C ARG A 94 -2.34 -12.49 12.06
N ARG A 95 -2.62 -12.73 10.78
CA ARG A 95 -2.54 -14.09 10.19
C ARG A 95 -1.12 -14.62 10.18
N GLU A 96 -0.16 -13.78 9.81
CA GLU A 96 1.26 -14.11 9.78
C GLU A 96 1.82 -14.43 11.17
N VAL A 97 1.40 -13.68 12.19
CA VAL A 97 1.73 -13.95 13.60
C VAL A 97 1.11 -15.27 14.03
N HIS A 98 -0.20 -15.46 13.81
CA HIS A 98 -0.89 -16.67 14.19
C HIS A 98 -0.28 -17.93 13.54
N GLN A 99 0.08 -17.86 12.26
CA GLN A 99 0.78 -18.95 11.56
C GLN A 99 2.15 -19.29 12.18
N ARG A 100 2.88 -18.27 12.62
CA ARG A 100 4.18 -18.47 13.30
C ARG A 100 3.97 -19.05 14.70
N ASP A 101 2.98 -18.59 15.46
CA ASP A 101 2.62 -19.14 16.78
C ASP A 101 2.30 -20.63 16.71
N VAL A 102 1.50 -21.07 15.73
CA VAL A 102 1.17 -22.51 15.58
C VAL A 102 2.32 -23.36 15.03
N SER A 103 3.33 -22.74 14.42
CA SER A 103 4.50 -23.43 13.85
C SER A 103 5.71 -23.48 14.80
N ILE A 104 5.61 -22.89 15.99
CA ILE A 104 6.66 -22.89 17.03
C ILE A 104 6.64 -24.18 17.90
N VAL A 105 5.76 -25.13 17.59
CA VAL A 105 5.68 -26.46 18.26
C VAL A 105 6.68 -27.45 17.69
#